data_AF-A0A7W9DMB2-F1
#
_entry.id   AF-A0A7W9DMB2-F1
#
_cell.length_a   1.000
_cell.length_b   1.000
_cell.length_c   1.000
_cell.angle_alpha   90.00
_cell.angle_beta   90.00
_cell.angle_gamma   90.00
#
_symmetry.space_group_name_H-M   'P 1'
#
loop_
_entity.id
_entity.type
_entity.pdbx_description
1 polymer ?
#
loop_
_entity_poly.entity_id
_entity_poly.type
_entity_poly.pdbx_seq_one_letter_code
_entity_poly.pdbx_strand_id
1 'polypeptide(L)'
;MYSFSFKGQITNEFCPHCNLRFEREPGYFYVSMFISYAMNVAEMISASVATYVLGLALVYDNLWYYVGILLLTVFVCSPFNYRYSRVMLLHWLTPGLGYVPGSGDEPKNAIKPA
;
A
#
# COMPACT_ATOMS: atom_id res chain seq x y z
N MET A 1 -13.70 -6.59 -2.67
CA MET A 1 -12.27 -6.43 -3.00
C MET A 1 -12.15 -6.02 -4.46
N TYR A 2 -12.42 -4.75 -4.77
CA TYR A 2 -12.30 -4.18 -6.12
C TYR A 2 -11.40 -2.95 -5.99
N SER A 3 -10.19 -3.05 -6.53
CA SER A 3 -9.10 -2.06 -6.35
C SER A 3 -9.39 -0.72 -7.02
N PHE A 4 -10.35 -0.65 -7.95
CA PHE A 4 -10.74 0.54 -8.70
C PHE A 4 -12.17 1.03 -8.36
N SER A 5 -12.59 0.85 -7.11
CA SER A 5 -13.90 1.37 -6.69
C SER A 5 -13.78 2.85 -6.31
N PHE A 6 -14.57 3.72 -6.95
CA PHE A 6 -14.72 5.14 -6.63
C PHE A 6 -15.37 5.37 -5.24
N LYS A 7 -15.79 4.30 -4.55
CA LYS A 7 -16.11 4.33 -3.12
C LYS A 7 -14.81 4.33 -2.31
N GLY A 8 -14.70 5.28 -1.39
CA GLY A 8 -13.53 5.43 -0.51
C GLY A 8 -13.09 4.10 0.12
N GLN A 9 -11.77 3.93 0.25
CA GLN A 9 -11.18 2.74 0.86
C GLN A 9 -11.46 2.75 2.37
N ILE A 10 -12.44 1.95 2.80
CA ILE A 10 -12.75 1.77 4.23
C ILE A 10 -11.80 0.71 4.78
N THR A 11 -11.05 1.05 5.82
CA THR A 11 -10.32 0.08 6.63
C THR A 11 -11.13 -0.30 7.85
N ASN A 12 -11.27 -1.60 8.07
CA ASN A 12 -11.81 -2.11 9.32
C ASN A 12 -10.81 -1.81 10.44
N GLU A 13 -11.30 -1.50 11.65
CA GLU A 13 -10.44 -1.34 12.83
C GLU A 13 -9.94 -2.69 13.36
N PHE A 14 -10.78 -3.72 13.21
CA PHE A 14 -10.50 -5.10 13.62
C PHE A 14 -10.63 -6.07 12.44
N CYS A 15 -9.83 -7.12 12.44
CA CYS A 15 -9.94 -8.21 11.48
C CYS A 15 -11.24 -9.01 11.74
N PRO A 16 -12.10 -9.24 10.73
CA PRO A 16 -13.37 -9.95 10.92
C PRO A 16 -13.22 -11.44 11.27
N HIS A 17 -12.02 -12.01 11.07
CA HIS A 17 -11.72 -13.43 11.26
C HIS A 17 -11.02 -13.71 12.60
N CYS A 18 -9.95 -12.98 12.90
CA CYS A 18 -9.15 -13.17 14.12
C CYS A 18 -9.25 -12.02 15.12
N ASN A 19 -10.15 -11.06 14.93
CA ASN A 19 -10.36 -9.88 15.80
C ASN A 19 -9.10 -9.07 16.13
N LEU A 20 -8.05 -9.18 15.31
CA LEU A 20 -6.81 -8.43 15.46
C LEU A 20 -7.08 -6.94 15.18
N ARG A 21 -6.66 -6.06 16.09
CA ARG A 21 -6.69 -4.61 15.87
C ARG A 21 -5.59 -4.21 14.88
N PHE A 22 -5.95 -3.52 13.80
CA PHE A 22 -5.00 -3.08 12.77
C PHE A 22 -4.13 -1.90 13.24
N GLU A 23 -4.67 -1.02 14.07
CA GLU A 23 -3.89 -0.01 14.79
C GLU A 23 -3.31 -0.60 16.07
N ARG A 24 -2.07 -1.06 16.01
CA ARG A 24 -1.37 -1.58 17.20
C ARG A 24 -0.62 -0.50 17.97
N GLU A 25 -0.05 0.46 17.25
CA GLU A 25 0.75 1.55 17.81
C GLU A 25 0.11 2.91 17.51
N PRO A 26 0.14 3.87 18.46
CA PRO A 26 -0.29 5.23 18.20
C PRO A 26 0.60 5.83 17.09
N GLY A 27 -0.02 6.28 16.00
CA GLY A 27 0.70 6.82 14.85
C GLY A 27 0.92 5.83 13.69
N TYR A 28 0.42 4.59 13.79
CA TYR A 28 0.46 3.59 12.70
C TYR A 28 0.02 4.17 11.34
N PHE A 29 -1.07 4.95 11.31
CA PHE A 29 -1.53 5.56 10.06
C PHE A 29 -0.57 6.61 9.48
N TYR A 30 0.11 7.39 10.32
CA TYR A 30 1.12 8.36 9.88
C TYR A 30 2.33 7.65 9.27
N VAL A 31 2.82 6.58 9.90
CA VAL A 31 3.95 5.81 9.35
C VAL A 31 3.56 5.13 8.03
N SER A 32 2.32 4.63 7.92
CA SER A 32 1.83 4.03 6.67
C SER A 32 1.80 5.03 5.50
N MET A 33 1.57 6.32 5.78
CA MET A 33 1.66 7.38 4.77
C MET A 33 3.08 7.56 4.24
N PHE A 34 4.10 7.52 5.10
CA PHE A 34 5.50 7.63 4.67
C PHE A 34 5.94 6.46 3.78
N ILE A 35 5.48 5.24 4.07
CA ILE A 35 5.74 4.07 3.21
C ILE A 35 5.10 4.26 1.84
N SER A 36 3.87 4.79 1.79
CA SER A 36 3.21 5.12 0.51
C SER A 36 4.03 6.11 -0.30
N TYR A 37 4.57 7.15 0.33
CA TYR A 37 5.44 8.11 -0.34
C TYR A 37 6.70 7.45 -0.92
N ALA A 38 7.39 6.60 -0.15
CA ALA A 38 8.55 5.86 -0.63
C ALA A 38 8.23 4.96 -1.84
N MET A 39 7.07 4.29 -1.83
CA MET A 39 6.63 3.50 -2.98
C MET A 39 6.31 4.35 -4.21
N ASN A 40 5.64 5.50 -4.05
CA ASN A 40 5.38 6.41 -5.16
C ASN A 40 6.69 6.93 -5.79
N VAL A 41 7.71 7.25 -4.96
CA VAL A 41 9.03 7.66 -5.47
C VAL A 41 9.68 6.52 -6.27
N ALA A 42 9.67 5.29 -5.75
CA ALA A 42 10.20 4.13 -6.45
C ALA A 42 9.47 3.88 -7.78
N GLU A 43 8.15 4.02 -7.77
CA GLU A 43 7.28 3.89 -8.93
C GLU A 43 7.62 4.94 -10.01
N MET A 44 7.71 6.22 -9.63
CA MET A 44 8.06 7.31 -10.56
C MET A 44 9.44 7.10 -11.20
N ILE A 45 10.44 6.65 -10.42
CA ILE A 45 11.76 6.32 -10.96
C ILE A 45 11.65 5.15 -11.93
N SER A 46 10.96 4.08 -11.55
CA SER A 46 10.78 2.90 -12.40
C SER A 46 10.07 3.23 -13.72
N ALA A 47 9.03 4.05 -13.68
CA ALA A 47 8.28 4.49 -14.86
C ALA A 47 9.13 5.39 -15.76
N SER A 48 9.94 6.28 -15.17
CA SER A 48 10.84 7.14 -15.94
C SER A 48 11.91 6.33 -16.66
N VAL A 49 12.54 5.37 -15.96
CA VAL A 49 13.55 4.48 -16.55
C VAL A 49 12.93 3.57 -17.61
N ALA A 50 11.75 2.99 -17.34
CA ALA A 50 11.05 2.15 -18.29
C ALA A 50 10.71 2.92 -19.59
N THR A 51 10.22 4.15 -19.46
CA THR A 51 9.89 5.01 -20.61
C THR A 51 11.12 5.31 -21.46
N TYR A 52 12.25 5.58 -20.82
CA TYR A 52 13.52 5.80 -21.50
C TYR A 52 14.00 4.55 -22.26
N VAL A 53 13.95 3.37 -21.62
CA VAL A 53 14.36 2.10 -22.23
C VAL A 53 13.44 1.70 -23.38
N LEU A 54 12.15 2.03 -23.31
CA LEU A 54 11.16 1.75 -24.36
C LEU A 54 11.30 2.66 -25.60
N GLY A 55 12.27 3.57 -25.62
CA GLY A 55 12.65 4.33 -26.81
C GLY A 55 12.24 5.81 -26.81
N LEU A 56 11.67 6.34 -25.71
CA LEU A 56 11.46 7.78 -25.58
C LEU A 56 12.77 8.46 -25.16
N ALA A 57 13.48 9.04 -26.13
CA ALA A 57 14.66 9.86 -25.83
C ALA A 57 14.29 11.06 -24.95
N LEU A 58 15.18 11.39 -24.00
CA LEU A 58 15.00 12.43 -22.99
C LEU A 58 15.26 13.82 -23.60
N VAL A 59 14.39 14.21 -24.53
CA VAL A 59 14.41 15.48 -25.28
C VAL A 59 13.28 16.38 -24.79
N TYR A 60 13.46 17.70 -24.86
CA TYR A 60 12.48 18.70 -24.40
C TYR A 60 11.08 18.48 -24.99
N ASP A 61 10.98 18.16 -26.28
CA ASP A 61 9.70 17.91 -26.95
C ASP A 61 8.93 16.72 -26.36
N ASN A 62 9.65 15.74 -25.80
CA ASN A 62 9.05 14.53 -25.24
C ASN A 62 8.64 14.68 -23.76
N LEU A 63 8.97 15.80 -23.12
CA LEU A 63 8.71 16.03 -21.69
C LEU A 63 7.23 15.85 -21.33
N TRP A 64 6.31 16.28 -22.20
CA TRP A 64 4.87 16.14 -21.99
C TRP A 64 4.41 14.69 -21.94
N TYR A 65 5.04 13.79 -22.73
CA TYR A 65 4.75 12.36 -22.67
C TYR A 65 5.24 11.75 -21.36
N TYR A 66 6.42 12.15 -20.88
CA TYR A 66 6.92 11.72 -19.56
C TYR A 66 5.97 12.14 -18.42
N VAL A 67 5.52 13.40 -18.42
CA VAL A 67 4.56 13.89 -17.43
C VAL A 67 3.23 13.11 -17.51
N GLY A 68 2.71 12.89 -18.72
CA GLY A 68 1.49 12.13 -18.93
C GLY A 68 1.59 10.68 -18.43
N ILE A 69 2.70 10.00 -18.75
CA ILE A 69 2.94 8.62 -18.31
C ILE A 69 3.09 8.55 -16.79
N LEU A 70 3.84 9.46 -16.18
CA LEU A 70 4.01 9.50 -14.73
C LEU A 70 2.68 9.74 -14.00
N LEU A 71 1.89 10.72 -14.45
CA LEU A 71 0.57 10.99 -13.87
C LEU A 71 -0.37 9.80 -14.02
N LEU A 72 -0.40 9.18 -15.20
CA LEU A 72 -1.22 7.99 -15.45
C LEU A 72 -0.80 6.84 -14.55
N THR A 73 0.51 6.60 -14.41
CA THR A 73 1.08 5.51 -13.61
C THR A 73 0.69 5.68 -12.13
N VAL A 74 0.94 6.86 -11.55
CA VAL A 74 0.56 7.19 -10.17
C VAL A 74 -0.95 7.10 -9.95
N PHE A 75 -1.77 7.55 -10.91
CA PHE A 75 -3.22 7.50 -10.78
C PHE A 75 -3.75 6.06 -10.77
N VAL A 76 -3.21 5.20 -11.64
CA VAL A 76 -3.55 3.77 -11.73
C VAL A 76 -3.08 3.01 -10.49
N CYS A 77 -1.89 3.32 -9.97
CA CYS A 77 -1.31 2.65 -8.82
C CYS A 77 -1.71 3.23 -7.47
N SER A 78 -2.35 4.40 -7.42
CA SER A 78 -2.84 5.04 -6.20
C SER A 78 -3.56 4.09 -5.21
N PRO A 79 -4.56 3.27 -5.63
CA PRO A 79 -5.22 2.33 -4.72
C PRO A 79 -4.30 1.19 -4.26
N PHE A 80 -3.35 0.76 -5.10
CA PHE A 80 -2.39 -0.28 -4.76
C PHE A 80 -1.39 0.24 -3.71
N ASN A 81 -0.80 1.40 -3.94
CA ASN A 81 0.12 2.04 -3.01
C ASN A 81 -0.52 2.18 -1.63
N TYR A 82 -1.75 2.70 -1.56
CA TYR A 82 -2.46 2.86 -0.29
C TYR A 82 -2.68 1.53 0.48
N ARG A 83 -3.02 0.45 -0.23
CA ARG A 83 -3.27 -0.86 0.37
C ARG A 83 -1.97 -1.53 0.82
N TYR A 84 -0.94 -1.53 -0.03
CA TYR A 84 0.32 -2.18 0.26
C TYR A 84 1.09 -1.48 1.38
N SER A 85 1.01 -0.15 1.50
CA SER A 85 1.66 0.58 2.59
C SER A 85 1.29 0.05 3.97
N ARG A 86 -0.01 -0.27 4.16
CA ARG A 86 -0.55 -0.76 5.43
C ARG A 86 -0.15 -2.22 5.68
N VAL A 87 -0.17 -3.05 4.64
CA VAL A 87 0.27 -4.45 4.75
C VAL A 87 1.76 -4.54 5.07
N MET A 88 2.59 -3.73 4.39
CA MET A 88 4.03 -3.68 4.59
C MET A 88 4.38 -3.21 6.01
N LEU A 89 3.70 -2.19 6.53
CA LEU A 89 3.92 -1.72 7.89
C LEU A 89 3.69 -2.85 8.92
N LEU A 90 2.57 -3.57 8.81
CA LEU A 90 2.22 -4.68 9.72
C LEU A 90 3.23 -5.83 9.66
N HIS A 91 3.73 -6.17 8.48
CA HIS A 91 4.58 -7.36 8.29
C HIS A 91 6.07 -7.08 8.46
N TRP A 92 6.56 -5.90 8.06
CA TRP A 92 7.99 -5.58 8.06
C TRP A 92 8.42 -4.70 9.23
N LEU A 93 7.60 -3.74 9.63
CA LEU A 93 7.97 -2.69 10.58
C LEU A 93 7.39 -2.89 11.98
N THR A 94 6.46 -3.84 12.14
CA THR A 94 6.00 -4.32 13.45
C THR A 94 6.59 -5.71 13.75
N PRO A 95 7.91 -5.84 14.00
CA PRO A 95 8.52 -7.10 14.39
C PRO A 95 7.92 -7.54 15.74
N GLY A 96 7.17 -8.64 15.72
CA GLY A 96 6.40 -9.10 16.90
C GLY A 96 5.01 -9.63 16.56
N LEU A 97 4.56 -9.50 15.31
CA LEU A 97 3.41 -10.23 14.80
C LEU A 97 3.84 -11.66 14.39
N GLY A 98 3.92 -12.56 15.36
CA GLY A 98 4.13 -13.98 15.08
C GLY A 98 2.90 -14.60 14.43
N TYR A 99 3.07 -15.33 13.32
CA TYR A 99 1.97 -16.10 12.74
C TYR A 99 1.61 -17.24 13.70
N VAL A 100 0.42 -17.16 14.31
CA VAL A 100 -0.13 -18.24 15.14
C VAL A 100 -1.03 -19.10 14.26
N PRO A 101 -0.63 -20.33 13.90
CA PRO A 101 -1.46 -21.21 13.09
C PRO A 101 -2.75 -21.54 13.85
N GLY A 102 -3.90 -21.46 13.16
CA GLY A 102 -5.21 -21.77 13.74
C GLY A 102 -5.91 -20.62 14.49
N SER A 103 -5.27 -19.46 14.66
CA SER A 103 -5.88 -18.26 15.29
C SER A 103 -7.11 -17.70 14.56
N GLY A 104 -7.35 -18.15 13.33
CA GLY A 104 -8.55 -17.82 12.58
C GLY A 104 -9.72 -18.78 12.80
N ASP A 105 -9.46 -19.99 13.28
CA ASP A 105 -10.45 -21.06 13.41
C ASP A 105 -11.11 -21.04 14.80
N GLU A 106 -10.55 -20.27 15.74
CA GLU A 106 -11.10 -20.10 17.08
C GLU A 106 -12.37 -19.22 17.08
N PRO A 107 -13.39 -19.58 17.88
CA PRO A 107 -14.60 -18.79 17.99
C PRO A 107 -14.26 -17.39 18.52
N LYS A 108 -14.88 -16.36 17.93
CA LYS A 108 -14.64 -14.92 18.18
C LYS A 108 -14.54 -14.50 19.67
N ASN A 109 -15.13 -15.29 20.56
CA ASN A 109 -15.17 -15.05 22.01
C ASN A 109 -13.93 -15.55 22.78
N ALA A 110 -13.07 -16.36 22.16
CA ALA A 110 -11.85 -16.91 22.79
C ALA A 110 -10.60 -16.01 22.58
N ILE A 111 -10.68 -15.08 21.63
CA ILE A 111 -9.55 -14.23 21.26
C ILE A 111 -9.43 -13.08 22.28
N LYS A 112 -8.41 -13.15 23.14
CA LYS A 112 -8.04 -12.01 23.99
C LYS A 112 -7.66 -10.82 23.09
N PRO A 113 -8.19 -9.61 23.34
CA PRO A 113 -7.70 -8.42 22.66
C PRO A 113 -6.21 -8.25 23.02
N ALA A 114 -5.36 -8.25 22.01
CA ALA A 114 -3.93 -7.99 22.14
C ALA A 114 -3.66 -6.50 22.37
#